data_AF-A0A0B7NZL4-F1
#
_entry.id   AF-A0A0B7NZL4-F1
#
_cell.length_a   1.000
_cell.length_b   1.000
_cell.length_c   1.000
_cell.angle_alpha   90.00
_cell.angle_beta   90.00
_cell.angle_gamma   90.00
#
_symmetry.space_group_name_H-M   'P 1'
#
loop_
_entity.id
_entity.type
_entity.pdbx_description
1 polymer ?
#
loop_
_entity_poly.entity_id
_entity_poly.type
_entity_poly.pdbx_seq_one_letter_code
_entity_poly.pdbx_strand_id
1 'polypeptide(L)'
;MADEDEDIFDVVVIGGGVAGCTAAYKLAQQGHSVVLIERAAQPGSKNLSGGVFYCRVMEQVFPGFVDNAPVERRITRNVVSFANPTSTVNIDYWDQRLAEPVNAVSVLRAKLDAWLSEQCEEAGVMVMPGVKVDELVIEGGQVVGVRAGEDELRARIVIAADGVNSFIAQQAGIRPKEPKKSLAVGVKSVIALDPATIEQRFHCSGDEGTAYAVVGDCTQGVAGGGFLYTNKESISIGVVLRLDDLVAKGLASSDVHDHFLAHPAIAPLLEGGQLREYGCHLTIEDGPAMVAHELHRAGLMIVGDAAGFTLNTGLTIRGMDLAAGSALAAASAAHRALTDKTTPTSRWPATSAISSVTSWGRTCAPMRTCPSCSTAPACTGRTAR
;
A
#
# COMPACT_ATOMS: atom_id res chain seq x y z
N MET A 1 40.77 -18.17 -18.24
CA MET A 1 39.43 -18.49 -17.69
C MET A 1 38.58 -17.31 -18.08
N ALA A 2 37.54 -17.56 -18.87
CA ALA A 2 36.71 -16.51 -19.44
C ALA A 2 36.05 -15.72 -18.31
N ASP A 3 36.14 -14.39 -18.39
CA ASP A 3 35.21 -13.47 -17.73
C ASP A 3 33.83 -13.80 -18.32
N GLU A 4 33.03 -14.59 -17.60
CA GLU A 4 31.58 -14.49 -17.74
C GLU A 4 31.27 -13.09 -17.21
N ASP A 5 30.88 -12.17 -18.10
CA ASP A 5 30.26 -10.91 -17.69
C ASP A 5 29.09 -11.29 -16.78
N GLU A 6 29.27 -11.25 -15.46
CA GLU A 6 28.16 -11.35 -14.52
C GLU A 6 27.17 -10.26 -14.94
N ASP A 7 25.95 -10.64 -15.32
CA ASP A 7 24.90 -9.70 -15.73
C ASP A 7 24.54 -8.80 -14.53
N ILE A 8 25.29 -7.70 -14.36
CA ILE A 8 25.06 -6.71 -13.32
C ILE A 8 23.88 -5.85 -13.75
N PHE A 9 22.78 -5.94 -13.00
CA PHE A 9 21.65 -5.05 -13.17
C PHE A 9 21.94 -3.66 -12.60
N ASP A 10 21.31 -2.62 -13.15
CA ASP A 10 21.32 -1.32 -12.48
C ASP A 10 20.55 -1.41 -11.16
N VAL A 11 19.40 -2.09 -11.16
CA VAL A 11 18.53 -2.20 -9.98
C VAL A 11 17.95 -3.61 -9.81
N VAL A 12 18.05 -4.14 -8.59
CA VAL A 12 17.23 -5.27 -8.13
C VAL A 12 16.11 -4.74 -7.24
N VAL A 13 14.87 -5.16 -7.51
CA VAL A 13 13.69 -4.87 -6.68
C VAL A 13 13.19 -6.16 -6.03
N ILE A 14 13.06 -6.15 -4.70
CA ILE A 14 12.61 -7.31 -3.92
C ILE A 14 11.13 -7.13 -3.56
N GLY A 15 10.26 -7.99 -4.10
CA GLY A 15 8.81 -8.01 -3.87
C GLY A 15 8.00 -7.38 -5.01
N GLY A 16 7.11 -8.15 -5.61
CA GLY A 16 6.21 -7.78 -6.71
C GLY A 16 4.83 -7.29 -6.26
N GLY A 17 4.77 -6.53 -5.17
CA GLY A 17 3.57 -5.79 -4.79
C GLY A 17 3.54 -4.39 -5.40
N VAL A 18 2.51 -3.59 -5.04
CA VAL A 18 2.33 -2.21 -5.53
C VAL A 18 3.62 -1.37 -5.48
N ALA A 19 4.35 -1.39 -4.36
CA ALA A 19 5.61 -0.64 -4.23
C ALA A 19 6.68 -1.13 -5.21
N GLY A 20 6.95 -2.44 -5.25
CA GLY A 20 8.02 -2.97 -6.08
C GLY A 20 7.75 -2.80 -7.57
N CYS A 21 6.54 -3.13 -8.03
CA CYS A 21 6.15 -2.91 -9.42
C CYS A 21 6.21 -1.43 -9.79
N THR A 22 5.78 -0.52 -8.91
CA THR A 22 5.89 0.93 -9.15
C THR A 22 7.34 1.37 -9.33
N ALA A 23 8.24 0.92 -8.46
CA ALA A 23 9.66 1.26 -8.56
C ALA A 23 10.29 0.68 -9.83
N ALA A 24 10.07 -0.60 -10.09
CA ALA A 24 10.65 -1.31 -11.22
C ALA A 24 10.18 -0.74 -12.55
N TYR A 25 8.87 -0.58 -12.72
CA TYR A 25 8.27 0.03 -13.91
C TYR A 25 8.86 1.42 -14.17
N LYS A 26 8.93 2.27 -13.14
CA LYS A 26 9.41 3.64 -13.32
C LYS A 26 10.88 3.69 -13.72
N LEU A 27 11.72 2.84 -13.14
CA LEU A 27 13.14 2.77 -13.45
C LEU A 27 13.39 2.20 -14.86
N ALA A 28 12.62 1.20 -15.27
CA ALA A 28 12.69 0.65 -16.63
C ALA A 28 12.28 1.68 -17.68
N GLN A 29 11.20 2.45 -17.43
CA GLN A 29 10.83 3.59 -18.28
C GLN A 29 11.92 4.66 -18.41
N GLN A 30 12.83 4.73 -17.44
CA GLN A 30 13.96 5.64 -17.42
C GLN A 30 15.23 5.05 -18.05
N GLY A 31 15.13 3.85 -18.65
CA GLY A 31 16.21 3.20 -19.41
C GLY A 31 17.19 2.39 -18.56
N HIS A 32 16.84 2.06 -17.32
CA HIS A 32 17.68 1.23 -16.45
C HIS A 32 17.38 -0.26 -16.62
N SER A 33 18.41 -1.10 -16.48
CA SER A 33 18.24 -2.56 -16.41
C SER A 33 17.73 -2.95 -15.02
N VAL A 34 16.54 -3.56 -14.97
CA VAL A 34 15.85 -3.86 -13.71
C VAL A 34 15.43 -5.32 -13.65
N VAL A 35 15.73 -5.99 -12.54
CA VAL A 35 15.15 -7.28 -12.18
C VAL A 35 14.23 -7.11 -10.97
N LEU A 36 13.02 -7.67 -11.06
CA LEU A 36 12.04 -7.70 -9.97
C LEU A 36 11.82 -9.15 -9.53
N ILE A 37 12.12 -9.42 -8.26
CA ILE A 37 12.08 -10.77 -7.69
C ILE A 37 10.87 -10.89 -6.76
N GLU A 38 9.97 -11.83 -7.05
CA GLU A 38 8.76 -12.08 -6.27
C GLU A 38 8.74 -13.50 -5.70
N ARG A 39 8.47 -13.63 -4.40
CA ARG A 39 8.45 -14.91 -3.68
C ARG A 39 7.26 -15.80 -4.04
N ALA A 40 6.17 -15.21 -4.49
CA ALA A 40 4.98 -15.92 -4.92
C ALA A 40 5.16 -16.42 -6.36
N ALA A 41 4.72 -17.65 -6.63
CA ALA A 41 4.72 -18.18 -7.99
C ALA A 41 3.76 -17.39 -8.91
N GLN A 42 2.68 -16.88 -8.34
CA GLN A 42 1.76 -15.96 -9.01
C GLN A 42 1.80 -14.60 -8.28
N PRO A 43 2.20 -13.51 -8.97
CA PRO A 43 2.11 -12.16 -8.41
C PRO A 43 0.74 -11.89 -7.79
N GLY A 44 0.71 -11.28 -6.61
CA GLY A 44 -0.52 -11.01 -5.88
C GLY A 44 -1.06 -12.14 -5.00
N SER A 45 -0.68 -13.40 -5.20
CA SER A 45 -1.24 -14.52 -4.41
C SER A 45 -0.88 -14.50 -2.91
N LYS A 46 0.14 -13.73 -2.51
CA LYS A 46 0.52 -13.51 -1.10
C LYS A 46 0.10 -12.14 -0.56
N ASN A 47 -0.54 -11.33 -1.39
CA ASN A 47 -0.89 -9.95 -1.09
C ASN A 47 -2.37 -9.85 -0.68
N LEU A 48 -2.63 -9.25 0.47
CA LEU A 48 -3.98 -9.00 0.96
C LEU A 48 -4.16 -7.51 1.22
N SER A 49 -5.32 -6.97 0.86
CA SER A 49 -5.77 -5.66 1.33
C SER A 49 -7.29 -5.66 1.42
N GLY A 50 -7.85 -4.71 2.17
CA GLY A 50 -9.30 -4.51 2.21
C GLY A 50 -9.86 -4.26 0.81
N GLY A 51 -9.23 -3.35 0.05
CA GLY A 51 -9.47 -3.21 -1.38
C GLY A 51 -9.71 -1.77 -1.85
N VAL A 52 -9.94 -0.81 -0.96
CA VAL A 52 -10.02 0.61 -1.37
C VAL A 52 -8.62 1.14 -1.70
N PHE A 53 -8.46 1.68 -2.90
CA PHE A 53 -7.21 2.24 -3.42
C PHE A 53 -7.43 3.67 -3.90
N TYR A 54 -6.73 4.64 -3.30
CA TYR A 54 -6.66 6.02 -3.76
C TYR A 54 -5.77 6.16 -5.01
N CYS A 55 -6.36 6.62 -6.12
CA CYS A 55 -5.76 6.46 -7.45
C CYS A 55 -4.67 7.48 -7.80
N ARG A 56 -4.62 8.62 -7.09
CA ARG A 56 -3.81 9.79 -7.50
C ARG A 56 -2.34 9.48 -7.81
N VAL A 57 -1.70 8.61 -7.03
CA VAL A 57 -0.29 8.24 -7.26
C VAL A 57 -0.19 7.29 -8.45
N MET A 58 -1.10 6.32 -8.55
CA MET A 58 -1.10 5.37 -9.66
C MET A 58 -1.36 6.05 -11.00
N GLU A 59 -2.21 7.07 -11.07
CA GLU A 59 -2.40 7.88 -12.28
C GLU A 59 -1.11 8.62 -12.73
N GLN A 60 -0.19 8.90 -11.81
CA GLN A 60 1.12 9.47 -12.16
C GLN A 60 2.10 8.42 -12.68
N VAL A 61 1.95 7.17 -12.25
CA VAL A 61 2.82 6.06 -12.65
C VAL A 61 2.31 5.45 -13.97
N PHE A 62 1.02 5.18 -14.05
CA PHE A 62 0.29 4.61 -15.19
C PHE A 62 -0.82 5.58 -15.59
N PRO A 63 -0.59 6.49 -16.55
CA PRO A 63 -1.63 7.40 -17.02
C PRO A 63 -2.87 6.62 -17.53
N GLY A 64 -4.05 6.96 -17.02
CA GLY A 64 -5.29 6.22 -17.30
C GLY A 64 -5.42 4.93 -16.47
N PHE A 65 -4.81 4.91 -15.28
CA PHE A 65 -4.83 3.75 -14.39
C PHE A 65 -6.25 3.26 -14.12
N VAL A 66 -7.17 4.18 -13.81
CA VAL A 66 -8.57 3.83 -13.50
C VAL A 66 -9.28 3.14 -14.67
N ASP A 67 -8.93 3.48 -15.91
CA ASP A 67 -9.60 2.94 -17.10
C ASP A 67 -8.94 1.65 -17.61
N ASN A 68 -7.63 1.49 -17.39
CA ASN A 68 -6.84 0.38 -17.95
C ASN A 68 -6.55 -0.75 -16.94
N ALA A 69 -6.43 -0.43 -15.65
CA ALA A 69 -6.18 -1.43 -14.63
C ALA A 69 -7.46 -2.22 -14.31
N PRO A 70 -7.34 -3.44 -13.73
CA PRO A 70 -8.49 -4.26 -13.35
C PRO A 70 -9.16 -3.74 -12.07
N VAL A 71 -9.65 -2.50 -12.12
CA VAL A 71 -10.45 -1.88 -11.06
C VAL A 71 -11.83 -2.52 -10.99
N GLU A 72 -12.36 -2.64 -9.78
CA GLU A 72 -13.68 -3.23 -9.54
C GLU A 72 -14.77 -2.15 -9.57
N ARG A 73 -14.78 -1.19 -8.63
CA ARG A 73 -15.78 -0.11 -8.62
C ARG A 73 -15.16 1.22 -8.22
N ARG A 74 -15.68 2.35 -8.72
CA ARG A 74 -15.32 3.71 -8.31
C ARG A 74 -16.03 4.05 -7.01
N ILE A 75 -15.30 4.37 -5.94
CA ILE A 75 -15.89 4.61 -4.62
C ILE A 75 -16.56 5.99 -4.57
N THR A 76 -17.87 6.03 -4.82
CA THR A 76 -18.69 7.24 -4.81
C THR A 76 -19.53 7.39 -3.54
N ARG A 77 -19.55 6.36 -2.69
CA ARG A 77 -20.23 6.35 -1.40
C ARG A 77 -19.33 5.81 -0.29
N ASN A 78 -19.29 6.52 0.83
CA ASN A 78 -18.53 6.15 2.02
C ASN A 78 -19.47 6.13 3.22
N VAL A 79 -19.44 5.04 3.99
CA VAL A 79 -20.29 4.85 5.16
C VAL A 79 -19.40 4.60 6.38
N VAL A 80 -19.55 5.43 7.40
CA VAL A 80 -18.96 5.17 8.72
C VAL A 80 -20.04 4.58 9.60
N SER A 81 -19.83 3.35 10.07
CA SER A 81 -20.81 2.60 10.85
C SER A 81 -20.32 2.43 12.30
N PHE A 82 -21.16 2.76 13.25
CA PHE A 82 -20.94 2.52 14.68
C PHE A 82 -21.82 1.36 15.12
N ALA A 83 -21.20 0.22 15.45
CA ALA A 83 -21.88 -1.02 15.81
C ALA A 83 -21.90 -1.25 17.33
N ASN A 84 -23.07 -1.56 17.86
CA ASN A 84 -23.21 -2.31 19.11
C ASN A 84 -23.58 -3.78 18.75
N PRO A 85 -23.75 -4.71 19.71
CA PRO A 85 -23.94 -6.14 19.38
C PRO A 85 -25.15 -6.49 18.50
N THR A 86 -26.15 -5.62 18.37
CA THR A 86 -27.41 -5.93 17.69
C THR A 86 -27.83 -4.90 16.66
N SER A 87 -27.12 -3.78 16.52
CA SER A 87 -27.54 -2.65 15.68
C SER A 87 -26.37 -1.76 15.29
N THR A 88 -26.59 -0.96 14.24
CA THR A 88 -25.62 0.03 13.77
C THR A 88 -26.26 1.41 13.63
N VAL A 89 -25.43 2.45 13.79
CA VAL A 89 -25.73 3.82 13.36
C VAL A 89 -24.76 4.18 12.25
N ASN A 90 -25.28 4.61 11.11
CA ASN A 90 -24.48 4.92 9.92
C ASN A 90 -24.43 6.44 9.67
N ILE A 91 -23.24 6.96 9.44
CA ILE A 91 -23.01 8.23 8.77
C ILE A 91 -22.72 7.91 7.30
N ASP A 92 -23.65 8.27 6.43
CA ASP A 92 -23.65 7.89 5.02
C ASP A 92 -23.37 9.11 4.14
N TYR A 93 -22.23 9.10 3.46
CA TYR A 93 -21.77 10.17 2.59
C TYR A 93 -21.65 9.68 1.15
N TRP A 94 -22.47 10.24 0.28
CA TRP A 94 -22.41 10.06 -1.17
C TRP A 94 -22.39 11.42 -1.85
N ASP A 95 -21.60 11.55 -2.91
CA ASP A 95 -21.49 12.77 -3.69
C ASP A 95 -20.99 12.49 -5.11
N GLN A 96 -21.63 13.08 -6.12
CA GLN A 96 -21.19 12.96 -7.52
C GLN A 96 -19.77 13.49 -7.76
N ARG A 97 -19.28 14.42 -6.91
CA ARG A 97 -17.91 14.93 -6.96
C ARG A 97 -16.84 13.87 -6.63
N LEU A 98 -17.24 12.71 -6.12
CA LEU A 98 -16.33 11.57 -5.91
C LEU A 98 -16.14 10.73 -7.18
N ALA A 99 -17.02 10.87 -8.17
CA ALA A 99 -16.98 10.12 -9.42
C ALA A 99 -15.97 10.68 -10.41
N GLU A 100 -15.84 12.01 -10.50
CA GLU A 100 -14.90 12.67 -11.41
C GLU A 100 -14.28 13.95 -10.81
N PRO A 101 -12.94 14.08 -10.78
CA PRO A 101 -11.96 13.03 -11.06
C PRO A 101 -12.05 11.90 -10.02
N VAL A 102 -11.89 10.65 -10.45
CA VAL A 102 -11.97 9.48 -9.56
C VAL A 102 -10.96 9.59 -8.42
N ASN A 103 -11.45 9.60 -7.18
CA ASN A 103 -10.60 9.67 -5.99
C ASN A 103 -10.07 8.30 -5.57
N ALA A 104 -10.96 7.31 -5.48
CA ALA A 104 -10.63 5.96 -5.03
C ALA A 104 -11.46 4.90 -5.77
N VAL A 105 -10.92 3.69 -5.85
CA VAL A 105 -11.56 2.51 -6.44
C VAL A 105 -11.48 1.33 -5.48
N SER A 106 -12.35 0.33 -5.62
CA SER A 106 -12.11 -1.00 -5.09
C SER A 106 -11.26 -1.82 -6.06
N VAL A 107 -10.38 -2.65 -5.51
CA VAL A 107 -9.51 -3.57 -6.25
C VAL A 107 -9.44 -4.93 -5.55
N LEU A 108 -9.16 -5.96 -6.34
CA LEU A 108 -8.75 -7.27 -5.84
C LEU A 108 -7.26 -7.44 -6.10
N ARG A 109 -6.46 -7.66 -5.04
CA ARG A 109 -4.99 -7.74 -5.14
C ARG A 109 -4.51 -8.79 -6.14
N ALA A 110 -5.16 -9.96 -6.19
CA ALA A 110 -4.84 -11.00 -7.16
C ALA A 110 -4.94 -10.52 -8.63
N LYS A 111 -5.90 -9.65 -8.96
CA LYS A 111 -6.04 -9.08 -10.31
C LYS A 111 -5.08 -7.91 -10.52
N LEU A 112 -5.03 -6.99 -9.56
CA LEU A 112 -4.22 -5.79 -9.64
C LEU A 112 -2.72 -6.09 -9.72
N ASP A 113 -2.20 -6.95 -8.85
CA ASP A 113 -0.77 -7.24 -8.80
C ASP A 113 -0.33 -8.06 -10.03
N ALA A 114 -1.19 -8.91 -10.59
CA ALA A 114 -0.93 -9.57 -11.86
C ALA A 114 -0.80 -8.55 -13.01
N TRP A 115 -1.75 -7.63 -13.11
CA TRP A 115 -1.69 -6.54 -14.09
C TRP A 115 -0.44 -5.67 -13.90
N LEU A 116 -0.09 -5.30 -12.66
CA LEU A 116 1.13 -4.53 -12.37
C LEU A 116 2.41 -5.27 -12.80
N SER A 117 2.44 -6.60 -12.64
CA SER A 117 3.54 -7.43 -13.11
C SER A 117 3.65 -7.40 -14.63
N GLU A 118 2.53 -7.58 -15.34
CA GLU A 118 2.49 -7.50 -16.81
C GLU A 118 2.98 -6.12 -17.30
N GLN A 119 2.55 -5.03 -16.66
CA GLN A 119 3.04 -3.69 -17.01
C GLN A 119 4.56 -3.54 -16.80
N CYS A 120 5.13 -4.19 -15.79
CA CYS A 120 6.59 -4.21 -15.59
C CYS A 120 7.30 -4.95 -16.72
N GLU A 121 6.82 -6.13 -17.09
CA GLU A 121 7.38 -6.93 -18.19
C GLU A 121 7.31 -6.18 -19.53
N GLU A 122 6.17 -5.55 -19.83
CA GLU A 122 5.99 -4.71 -21.02
C GLU A 122 6.95 -3.50 -21.05
N ALA A 123 7.31 -2.97 -19.88
CA ALA A 123 8.31 -1.91 -19.76
C ALA A 123 9.77 -2.40 -19.85
N GLY A 124 10.00 -3.72 -19.97
CA GLY A 124 11.32 -4.32 -20.08
C GLY A 124 11.95 -4.75 -18.75
N VAL A 125 11.19 -4.81 -17.66
CA VAL A 125 11.66 -5.37 -16.39
C VAL A 125 11.76 -6.89 -16.51
N MET A 126 12.87 -7.48 -16.06
CA MET A 126 12.97 -8.93 -15.88
C MET A 126 12.23 -9.33 -14.61
N VAL A 127 11.04 -9.92 -14.73
CA VAL A 127 10.25 -10.38 -13.58
C VAL A 127 10.55 -11.85 -13.27
N MET A 128 10.89 -12.14 -12.02
CA MET A 128 11.24 -13.47 -11.52
C MET A 128 10.28 -13.90 -10.39
N PRO A 129 9.10 -14.45 -10.71
CA PRO A 129 8.18 -14.99 -9.72
C PRO A 129 8.65 -16.35 -9.17
N GLY A 130 8.19 -16.71 -7.98
CA GLY A 130 8.55 -17.95 -7.30
C GLY A 130 9.94 -17.97 -6.65
N VAL A 131 10.67 -16.85 -6.67
CA VAL A 131 12.04 -16.75 -6.17
C VAL A 131 12.04 -15.96 -4.86
N LYS A 132 12.59 -16.55 -3.80
CA LYS A 132 12.70 -15.91 -2.49
C LYS A 132 14.12 -15.36 -2.34
N VAL A 133 14.25 -14.06 -2.12
CA VAL A 133 15.51 -13.48 -1.67
C VAL A 133 15.75 -13.86 -0.21
N ASP A 134 16.91 -14.44 0.06
CA ASP A 134 17.33 -14.89 1.39
C ASP A 134 18.19 -13.83 2.08
N GLU A 135 19.14 -13.24 1.35
CA GLU A 135 20.19 -12.39 1.93
C GLU A 135 20.62 -11.24 1.01
N LEU A 136 21.11 -10.17 1.64
CA LEU A 136 21.85 -9.09 0.98
C LEU A 136 23.32 -9.49 0.76
N VAL A 137 23.84 -9.21 -0.43
CA VAL A 137 25.28 -9.32 -0.73
C VAL A 137 25.94 -8.00 -0.36
N ILE A 138 26.93 -8.05 0.53
CA ILE A 138 27.59 -6.86 1.07
C ILE A 138 29.10 -6.93 0.85
N GLU A 139 29.65 -5.91 0.19
CA GLU A 139 31.09 -5.77 -0.05
C GLU A 139 31.56 -4.38 0.38
N GLY A 140 32.64 -4.31 1.17
CA GLY A 140 33.17 -3.02 1.63
C GLY A 140 32.18 -2.16 2.43
N GLY A 141 31.14 -2.77 3.01
CA GLY A 141 30.06 -2.07 3.74
C GLY A 141 28.94 -1.52 2.86
N GLN A 142 28.94 -1.83 1.56
CA GLN A 142 27.89 -1.48 0.61
C GLN A 142 27.13 -2.72 0.16
N VAL A 143 25.81 -2.59 0.02
CA VAL A 143 24.96 -3.61 -0.62
C VAL A 143 25.21 -3.58 -2.13
N VAL A 144 25.53 -4.73 -2.71
CA VAL A 144 25.92 -4.88 -4.12
C VAL A 144 25.10 -5.93 -4.87
N GLY A 145 24.03 -6.42 -4.24
CA GLY A 145 23.19 -7.45 -4.82
C GLY A 145 22.38 -8.20 -3.76
N VAL A 146 21.80 -9.31 -4.20
CA VAL A 146 20.98 -10.20 -3.40
C VAL A 146 21.33 -11.65 -3.68
N ARG A 147 21.05 -12.53 -2.72
CA ARG A 147 21.17 -13.98 -2.85
C ARG A 147 19.79 -14.62 -2.72
N ALA A 148 19.50 -15.56 -3.61
CA ALA A 148 18.29 -16.37 -3.60
C ALA A 148 18.69 -17.85 -3.76
N GLY A 149 18.63 -18.62 -2.67
CA GLY A 149 19.24 -19.95 -2.63
C GLY A 149 20.75 -19.89 -2.89
N GLU A 150 21.21 -20.64 -3.89
CA GLU A 150 22.62 -20.66 -4.30
C GLU A 150 22.96 -19.57 -5.33
N ASP A 151 21.94 -18.93 -5.92
CA ASP A 151 22.11 -17.94 -6.97
C ASP A 151 22.36 -16.55 -6.37
N GLU A 152 23.31 -15.83 -6.96
CA GLU A 152 23.64 -14.46 -6.61
C GLU A 152 23.32 -13.51 -7.77
N LEU A 153 22.53 -12.47 -7.50
CA LEU A 153 22.22 -11.43 -8.47
C LEU A 153 22.86 -10.11 -8.04
N ARG A 154 23.79 -9.62 -8.86
CA ARG A 154 24.50 -8.36 -8.61
C ARG A 154 23.72 -7.17 -9.15
N ALA A 155 23.71 -6.09 -8.38
CA ALA A 155 23.14 -4.82 -8.82
C ALA A 155 23.80 -3.61 -8.17
N ARG A 156 23.74 -2.47 -8.87
CA ARG A 156 24.25 -1.20 -8.36
C ARG A 156 23.38 -0.66 -7.21
N ILE A 157 22.08 -0.91 -7.25
CA ILE A 157 21.11 -0.52 -6.23
C ILE A 157 20.13 -1.67 -5.96
N VAL A 158 19.84 -1.90 -4.69
CA VAL A 158 18.75 -2.79 -4.25
C VAL A 158 17.61 -1.95 -3.68
N ILE A 159 16.37 -2.25 -4.07
CA ILE A 159 15.15 -1.67 -3.50
C ILE A 159 14.37 -2.79 -2.82
N ALA A 160 14.25 -2.73 -1.50
CA ALA A 160 13.47 -3.67 -0.71
C ALA A 160 12.02 -3.18 -0.58
N ALA A 161 11.11 -3.91 -1.21
CA ALA A 161 9.67 -3.73 -1.19
C ALA A 161 8.95 -5.00 -0.67
N ASP A 162 9.60 -5.73 0.23
CA ASP A 162 9.21 -7.06 0.74
C ASP A 162 8.12 -7.04 1.84
N GLY A 163 7.48 -5.88 2.03
CA GLY A 163 6.28 -5.72 2.85
C GLY A 163 6.52 -5.63 4.36
N VAL A 164 5.42 -5.78 5.12
CA VAL A 164 5.37 -5.58 6.58
C VAL A 164 6.38 -6.42 7.38
N ASN A 165 6.66 -7.64 6.93
CA ASN A 165 7.59 -8.55 7.57
C ASN A 165 9.00 -8.46 6.96
N SER A 166 9.45 -7.26 6.61
CA SER A 166 10.69 -7.08 5.85
C SER A 166 11.89 -7.67 6.59
N PHE A 167 12.41 -8.78 6.05
CA PHE A 167 13.64 -9.41 6.54
C PHE A 167 14.85 -8.64 6.04
N ILE A 168 14.74 -8.04 4.85
CA ILE A 168 15.82 -7.27 4.24
C ILE A 168 16.09 -5.99 5.04
N ALA A 169 15.05 -5.27 5.48
CA ALA A 169 15.22 -4.10 6.32
C ALA A 169 15.83 -4.44 7.69
N GLN A 170 15.54 -5.63 8.23
CA GLN A 170 16.16 -6.14 9.45
C GLN A 170 17.64 -6.50 9.26
N GLN A 171 17.97 -7.23 8.19
CA GLN A 171 19.34 -7.62 7.87
C GLN A 171 20.24 -6.40 7.60
N ALA A 172 19.70 -5.37 6.95
CA ALA A 172 20.39 -4.10 6.73
C ALA A 172 20.57 -3.24 7.99
N GLY A 173 20.05 -3.69 9.14
CA GLY A 173 20.05 -2.93 10.39
C GLY A 173 19.32 -1.60 10.28
N ILE A 174 18.33 -1.50 9.37
CA ILE A 174 17.52 -0.30 9.20
C ILE A 174 16.41 -0.27 10.24
N ARG A 175 15.73 -1.40 10.46
CA ARG A 175 14.69 -1.56 11.49
C ARG A 175 14.88 -2.84 12.28
N PRO A 176 14.54 -2.85 13.57
CA PRO A 176 14.37 -4.10 14.30
C PRO A 176 13.10 -4.81 13.85
N LYS A 177 12.86 -6.01 14.39
CA LYS A 177 11.54 -6.63 14.32
C LYS A 177 10.50 -5.72 14.97
N GLU A 178 9.43 -5.43 14.26
CA GLU A 178 8.40 -4.52 14.74
C GLU A 178 7.67 -5.06 15.98
N PRO A 179 7.47 -4.24 17.02
CA PRO A 179 6.77 -4.67 18.22
C PRO A 179 5.28 -4.84 17.93
N LYS A 180 4.63 -5.78 18.62
CA LYS A 180 3.21 -6.12 18.39
C LYS A 180 2.25 -4.92 18.49
N LYS A 181 2.57 -3.92 19.32
CA LYS A 181 1.78 -2.70 19.48
C LYS A 181 1.71 -1.83 18.22
N SER A 182 2.69 -1.98 17.33
CA SER A 182 2.82 -1.22 16.07
C SER A 182 2.25 -2.00 14.88
N LEU A 183 1.72 -3.20 15.13
CA LEU A 183 1.19 -4.11 14.12
C LEU A 183 -0.29 -4.41 14.38
N ALA A 184 -1.02 -4.64 13.30
CA ALA A 184 -2.34 -5.26 13.33
C ALA A 184 -2.38 -6.47 12.40
N VAL A 185 -3.30 -7.38 12.67
CA VAL A 185 -3.68 -8.46 11.76
C VAL A 185 -5.00 -8.12 11.10
N GLY A 186 -4.99 -8.08 9.78
CA GLY A 186 -6.18 -8.03 8.95
C GLY A 186 -6.64 -9.44 8.61
N VAL A 187 -7.94 -9.72 8.76
CA VAL A 187 -8.60 -10.93 8.27
C VAL A 187 -9.66 -10.49 7.28
N LYS A 188 -9.75 -11.16 6.13
CA LYS A 188 -10.62 -10.78 5.03
C LYS A 188 -11.28 -12.00 4.41
N SER A 189 -12.55 -11.84 4.05
CA SER A 189 -13.28 -12.67 3.11
C SER A 189 -13.63 -11.89 1.84
N VAL A 190 -13.59 -12.58 0.69
CA VAL A 190 -14.24 -12.14 -0.55
C VAL A 190 -15.47 -13.00 -0.75
N ILE A 191 -16.65 -12.39 -0.65
CA ILE A 191 -17.94 -13.07 -0.76
C ILE A 191 -18.55 -12.78 -2.14
N ALA A 192 -18.66 -13.79 -3.00
CA ALA A 192 -19.37 -13.68 -4.27
C ALA A 192 -20.82 -13.33 -4.06
N LEU A 193 -21.33 -12.37 -4.82
CA LEU A 193 -22.74 -12.03 -4.88
C LEU A 193 -23.08 -11.60 -6.30
N ASP A 194 -24.33 -11.84 -6.69
CA ASP A 194 -24.85 -11.37 -7.97
C ASP A 194 -24.75 -9.82 -8.06
N PRO A 195 -24.28 -9.25 -9.18
CA PRO A 195 -24.11 -7.80 -9.33
C PRO A 195 -25.37 -7.00 -9.04
N ALA A 196 -26.56 -7.45 -9.48
CA ALA A 196 -27.80 -6.72 -9.24
C ALA A 196 -28.17 -6.73 -7.75
N THR A 197 -27.85 -7.82 -7.04
CA THR A 197 -27.99 -7.89 -5.58
C THR A 197 -27.08 -6.89 -4.87
N ILE A 198 -25.83 -6.76 -5.31
CA ILE A 198 -24.88 -5.76 -4.77
C ILE A 198 -25.42 -4.34 -5.00
N GLU A 199 -25.82 -4.03 -6.24
CA GLU A 199 -26.36 -2.71 -6.60
C GLU A 199 -27.57 -2.33 -5.76
N GLN A 200 -28.52 -3.26 -5.58
CA GLN A 200 -29.71 -3.05 -4.76
C GLN A 200 -29.36 -2.84 -3.28
N ARG A 201 -28.48 -3.67 -2.69
CA ARG A 201 -28.17 -3.63 -1.25
C ARG A 201 -27.32 -2.43 -0.84
N PHE A 202 -26.45 -1.95 -1.73
CA PHE A 202 -25.47 -0.91 -1.40
C PHE A 202 -25.80 0.45 -2.04
N HIS A 203 -26.95 0.54 -2.71
CA HIS A 203 -27.40 1.63 -3.57
C HIS A 203 -26.25 2.23 -4.39
N CYS A 204 -25.70 1.39 -5.25
CA CYS A 204 -24.74 1.76 -6.28
C CYS A 204 -25.27 1.30 -7.64
N SER A 205 -24.84 1.93 -8.73
CA SER A 205 -25.24 1.58 -10.09
C SER A 205 -24.05 1.52 -11.03
N GLY A 206 -24.06 0.58 -11.99
CA GLY A 206 -22.98 0.47 -12.98
C GLY A 206 -21.63 0.19 -12.30
N ASP A 207 -20.66 1.10 -12.47
CA ASP A 207 -19.33 0.99 -11.87
C ASP A 207 -19.18 1.74 -10.53
N GLU A 208 -20.24 2.35 -10.00
CA GLU A 208 -20.22 2.98 -8.68
C GLU A 208 -20.01 1.94 -7.57
N GLY A 209 -19.33 2.33 -6.50
CA GLY A 209 -19.00 1.48 -5.37
C GLY A 209 -19.18 2.17 -4.03
N THR A 210 -19.37 1.35 -3.01
CA THR A 210 -19.62 1.78 -1.64
C THR A 210 -18.55 1.20 -0.72
N ALA A 211 -18.01 2.03 0.16
CA ALA A 211 -17.03 1.63 1.16
C ALA A 211 -17.51 1.88 2.59
N TYR A 212 -17.52 0.83 3.42
CA TYR A 212 -17.84 0.91 4.85
C TYR A 212 -16.57 0.87 5.69
N ALA A 213 -16.49 1.76 6.67
CA ALA A 213 -15.61 1.64 7.83
C ALA A 213 -16.48 1.41 9.07
N VAL A 214 -16.26 0.32 9.79
CA VAL A 214 -17.08 -0.10 10.92
C VAL A 214 -16.26 -0.02 12.20
N VAL A 215 -16.82 0.63 13.22
CA VAL A 215 -16.22 0.79 14.55
C VAL A 215 -17.18 0.24 15.59
N GLY A 216 -16.67 -0.40 16.63
CA GLY A 216 -17.46 -0.92 17.75
C GLY A 216 -17.43 -2.44 17.81
N ASP A 217 -18.60 -3.06 17.98
CA ASP A 217 -18.71 -4.49 18.31
C ASP A 217 -18.12 -5.44 17.26
N CYS A 218 -17.90 -4.97 16.02
CA CYS A 218 -17.23 -5.72 14.95
C CYS A 218 -15.86 -6.31 15.35
N THR A 219 -15.18 -5.75 16.36
CA THR A 219 -13.88 -6.26 16.83
C THR A 219 -13.94 -6.88 18.23
N GLN A 220 -15.13 -7.04 18.81
CA GLN A 220 -15.34 -7.54 20.18
C GLN A 220 -14.48 -6.77 21.22
N GLY A 221 -14.31 -5.47 21.00
CA GLY A 221 -13.53 -4.60 21.87
C GLY A 221 -12.03 -4.75 21.77
N VAL A 222 -11.50 -5.48 20.78
CA VAL A 222 -10.09 -5.37 20.35
C VAL A 222 -9.93 -4.05 19.61
N ALA A 223 -8.86 -3.31 19.89
CA ALA A 223 -8.57 -2.09 19.17
C ALA A 223 -8.37 -2.36 17.67
N GLY A 224 -9.15 -1.67 16.84
CA GLY A 224 -9.26 -1.98 15.43
C GLY A 224 -10.58 -1.53 14.84
N GLY A 225 -10.92 -2.05 13.66
CA GLY A 225 -12.18 -1.79 12.98
C GLY A 225 -12.51 -2.83 11.93
N GLY A 226 -13.79 -2.88 11.54
CA GLY A 226 -14.28 -3.65 10.41
C GLY A 226 -14.31 -2.83 9.13
N PHE A 227 -14.33 -3.51 7.99
CA PHE A 227 -14.54 -2.90 6.68
C PHE A 227 -15.42 -3.76 5.80
N LEU A 228 -16.15 -3.13 4.88
CA LEU A 228 -16.94 -3.81 3.85
C LEU A 228 -16.94 -2.95 2.57
N TYR A 229 -16.41 -3.47 1.47
CA TYR A 229 -16.27 -2.75 0.19
C TYR A 229 -16.93 -3.54 -0.95
N THR A 230 -17.64 -2.82 -1.84
CA THR A 230 -18.26 -3.46 -3.01
C THR A 230 -17.26 -3.63 -4.15
N ASN A 231 -17.26 -4.83 -4.74
CA ASN A 231 -16.58 -5.15 -6.00
C ASN A 231 -17.64 -5.41 -7.10
N LYS A 232 -17.25 -5.75 -8.33
CA LYS A 232 -18.22 -5.99 -9.43
C LYS A 232 -19.14 -7.17 -9.14
N GLU A 233 -18.56 -8.29 -8.73
CA GLU A 233 -19.26 -9.58 -8.51
C GLU A 233 -19.03 -10.15 -7.10
N SER A 234 -18.57 -9.31 -6.16
CA SER A 234 -18.29 -9.74 -4.80
C SER A 234 -18.26 -8.59 -3.81
N ILE A 235 -18.21 -8.92 -2.52
CA ILE A 235 -17.97 -8.02 -1.41
C ILE A 235 -16.67 -8.41 -0.74
N SER A 236 -15.77 -7.43 -0.56
CA SER A 236 -14.59 -7.56 0.29
C SER A 236 -14.97 -7.14 1.71
N ILE A 237 -14.94 -8.06 2.67
CA ILE A 237 -15.31 -7.77 4.08
C ILE A 237 -14.27 -8.33 5.03
N GLY A 238 -13.99 -7.62 6.12
CA GLY A 238 -12.99 -8.05 7.07
C GLY A 238 -12.85 -7.19 8.31
N VAL A 239 -11.94 -7.59 9.19
CA VAL A 239 -11.56 -6.86 10.40
C VAL A 239 -10.05 -6.64 10.43
N VAL A 240 -9.63 -5.53 11.01
CA VAL A 240 -8.22 -5.23 11.32
C VAL A 240 -8.10 -5.08 12.83
N LEU A 241 -7.21 -5.85 13.45
CA LEU A 241 -7.13 -6.03 14.90
C LEU A 241 -5.69 -5.79 15.37
N ARG A 242 -5.48 -4.82 16.27
CA ARG A 242 -4.14 -4.53 16.82
C ARG A 242 -3.61 -5.76 17.56
N LEU A 243 -2.39 -6.16 17.23
CA LEU A 243 -1.89 -7.50 17.55
C LEU A 243 -1.59 -7.68 19.04
N ASP A 244 -1.17 -6.62 19.74
CA ASP A 244 -0.93 -6.67 21.18
C ASP A 244 -2.22 -6.86 21.99
N ASP A 245 -3.27 -6.14 21.63
CA ASP A 245 -4.57 -6.17 22.30
C ASP A 245 -5.33 -7.47 21.99
N LEU A 246 -5.25 -7.95 20.75
CA LEU A 246 -5.78 -9.27 20.36
C LEU A 246 -5.18 -10.39 21.22
N VAL A 247 -3.84 -10.38 21.38
CA VAL A 247 -3.12 -11.37 22.21
C VAL A 247 -3.49 -11.22 23.69
N ALA A 248 -3.56 -9.98 24.20
CA ALA A 248 -3.90 -9.72 25.60
C ALA A 248 -5.30 -10.23 25.98
N LYS A 249 -6.25 -10.16 25.05
CA LYS A 249 -7.62 -10.66 25.22
C LYS A 249 -7.76 -12.17 24.97
N GLY A 250 -6.74 -12.82 24.41
CA GLY A 250 -6.76 -14.26 24.11
C GLY A 250 -7.77 -14.66 23.04
N LEU A 251 -8.08 -13.75 22.11
CA LEU A 251 -9.03 -14.00 21.02
C LEU A 251 -8.30 -14.46 19.75
N ALA A 252 -8.94 -15.35 18.98
CA ALA A 252 -8.48 -15.68 17.65
C ALA A 252 -9.05 -14.70 16.63
N SER A 253 -8.23 -14.23 15.69
CA SER A 253 -8.67 -13.25 14.68
C SER A 253 -9.76 -13.81 13.74
N SER A 254 -9.78 -15.13 13.51
CA SER A 254 -10.84 -15.81 12.78
C SER A 254 -12.19 -15.69 13.49
N ASP A 255 -12.22 -15.87 14.80
CA ASP A 255 -13.46 -15.88 15.57
C ASP A 255 -14.07 -14.47 15.64
N VAL A 256 -13.20 -13.45 15.76
CA VAL A 256 -13.62 -12.04 15.69
C VAL A 256 -14.16 -11.69 14.29
N HIS A 257 -13.55 -12.23 13.23
CA HIS A 257 -14.04 -12.05 11.86
C HIS A 257 -15.40 -12.73 11.67
N ASP A 258 -15.57 -13.96 12.11
CA ASP A 258 -16.84 -14.70 12.03
C ASP A 258 -17.95 -14.01 12.85
N HIS A 259 -17.61 -13.45 14.02
CA HIS A 259 -18.51 -12.59 14.80
C HIS A 259 -18.98 -11.38 13.99
N PHE A 260 -18.08 -10.70 13.28
CA PHE A 260 -18.45 -9.57 12.43
C PHE A 260 -19.34 -9.98 11.26
N LEU A 261 -19.06 -11.11 10.60
CA LEU A 261 -19.90 -11.63 9.51
C LEU A 261 -21.32 -12.00 9.99
N ALA A 262 -21.44 -12.54 11.21
CA ALA A 262 -22.71 -12.95 11.80
C ALA A 262 -23.51 -11.78 12.41
N HIS A 263 -22.93 -10.58 12.48
CA HIS A 263 -23.58 -9.43 13.10
C HIS A 263 -24.93 -9.11 12.42
N PRO A 264 -26.04 -8.84 13.15
CA PRO A 264 -27.38 -8.69 12.57
C PRO A 264 -27.53 -7.59 11.50
N ALA A 265 -26.70 -6.55 11.55
CA ALA A 265 -26.67 -5.49 10.54
C ALA A 265 -25.81 -5.83 9.30
N ILE A 266 -24.99 -6.88 9.36
CA ILE A 266 -24.04 -7.28 8.33
C ILE A 266 -24.52 -8.53 7.60
N ALA A 267 -24.99 -9.57 8.33
CA ALA A 267 -25.41 -10.84 7.74
C ALA A 267 -26.44 -10.67 6.60
N PRO A 268 -27.47 -9.80 6.69
CA PRO A 268 -28.41 -9.57 5.58
C PRO A 268 -27.75 -9.00 4.32
N LEU A 269 -26.66 -8.24 4.45
CA LEU A 269 -25.92 -7.70 3.32
C LEU A 269 -25.17 -8.80 2.54
N LEU A 270 -24.87 -9.92 3.20
CA LEU A 270 -24.11 -11.04 2.65
C LEU A 270 -24.99 -12.24 2.27
N GLU A 271 -26.29 -12.20 2.56
CA GLU A 271 -27.22 -13.30 2.35
C GLU A 271 -27.19 -13.80 0.89
N GLY A 272 -27.16 -15.12 0.71
CA GLY A 272 -27.05 -15.76 -0.62
C GLY A 272 -25.64 -15.74 -1.21
N GLY A 273 -24.67 -15.14 -0.53
CA GLY A 273 -23.29 -15.06 -0.98
C GLY A 273 -22.49 -16.35 -0.80
N GLN A 274 -21.44 -16.51 -1.61
CA GLN A 274 -20.53 -17.65 -1.55
C GLN A 274 -19.11 -17.20 -1.25
N LEU A 275 -18.44 -17.79 -0.27
CA LEU A 275 -17.04 -17.49 0.03
C LEU A 275 -16.15 -17.89 -1.16
N ARG A 276 -15.45 -16.92 -1.76
CA ARG A 276 -14.44 -17.16 -2.81
C ARG A 276 -13.04 -17.23 -2.25
N GLU A 277 -12.73 -16.35 -1.32
CA GLU A 277 -11.39 -16.20 -0.76
C GLU A 277 -11.47 -15.89 0.73
N TYR A 278 -10.56 -16.45 1.50
CA TYR A 278 -10.33 -16.13 2.90
C TYR A 278 -8.83 -16.00 3.13
N GLY A 279 -8.41 -14.93 3.78
CA GLY A 279 -6.99 -14.67 4.01
C GLY A 279 -6.73 -13.76 5.19
N CYS A 280 -5.49 -13.79 5.67
CA CYS A 280 -5.03 -12.88 6.70
C CYS A 280 -3.65 -12.29 6.34
N HIS A 281 -3.38 -11.09 6.83
CA HIS A 281 -2.11 -10.41 6.59
C HIS A 281 -1.81 -9.44 7.73
N LEU A 282 -0.54 -9.20 7.99
CA LEU A 282 -0.14 -8.16 8.92
C LEU A 282 -0.17 -6.79 8.24
N THR A 283 -0.42 -5.75 9.02
CA THR A 283 -0.30 -4.35 8.59
C THR A 283 0.37 -3.54 9.68
N ILE A 284 0.96 -2.41 9.30
CA ILE A 284 1.62 -1.47 10.22
C ILE A 284 0.62 -0.39 10.61
N GLU A 285 0.63 -0.02 11.89
CA GLU A 285 -0.36 0.87 12.51
C GLU A 285 0.23 2.16 13.12
N ASP A 286 1.55 2.22 13.35
CA ASP A 286 2.19 3.34 14.08
C ASP A 286 2.43 4.61 13.22
N GLY A 287 1.98 4.61 11.96
CA GLY A 287 1.94 5.79 11.10
C GLY A 287 3.29 6.52 10.99
N PRO A 288 3.35 7.86 11.18
CA PRO A 288 4.58 8.65 11.02
C PRO A 288 5.76 8.22 11.89
N ALA A 289 5.52 7.57 13.04
CA ALA A 289 6.60 7.09 13.90
C ALA A 289 7.45 6.00 13.21
N MET A 290 6.83 5.26 12.27
CA MET A 290 7.46 4.15 11.53
C MET A 290 8.36 4.60 10.38
N VAL A 291 8.37 5.89 10.06
CA VAL A 291 9.24 6.48 9.03
C VAL A 291 10.22 7.49 9.63
N ALA A 292 10.40 7.45 10.95
CA ALA A 292 11.31 8.34 11.67
C ALA A 292 12.79 7.91 11.61
N HIS A 293 13.08 6.72 11.05
CA HIS A 293 14.43 6.18 10.87
C HIS A 293 14.94 6.37 9.44
N GLU A 294 16.25 6.13 9.25
CA GLU A 294 16.87 6.15 7.93
C GLU A 294 16.29 5.07 7.02
N LEU A 295 15.84 5.42 5.83
CA LEU A 295 15.20 4.49 4.88
C LEU A 295 16.19 3.85 3.89
N HIS A 296 17.49 3.93 4.17
CA HIS A 296 18.53 3.50 3.24
C HIS A 296 19.82 3.05 3.95
N ARG A 297 20.62 2.30 3.20
CA ARG A 297 22.05 2.02 3.45
C ARG A 297 22.81 2.24 2.14
N ALA A 298 24.13 2.17 2.16
CA ALA A 298 24.90 2.23 0.92
C ALA A 298 24.44 1.09 -0.02
N GLY A 299 23.96 1.42 -1.21
CA GLY A 299 23.44 0.46 -2.20
C GLY A 299 22.04 -0.09 -1.92
N LEU A 300 21.31 0.37 -0.89
CA LEU A 300 19.99 -0.16 -0.52
C LEU A 300 19.00 0.95 -0.14
N MET A 301 17.75 0.83 -0.58
CA MET A 301 16.61 1.60 -0.09
C MET A 301 15.44 0.68 0.29
N ILE A 302 14.64 1.07 1.27
CA ILE A 302 13.39 0.36 1.64
C ILE A 302 12.16 1.22 1.31
N VAL A 303 11.07 0.59 0.87
CA VAL A 303 9.82 1.27 0.43
C VAL A 303 8.55 0.52 0.88
N GLY A 304 7.40 1.17 0.78
CA GLY A 304 6.10 0.58 1.16
C GLY A 304 6.04 0.16 2.62
N ASP A 305 5.37 -0.95 2.91
CA ASP A 305 5.26 -1.46 4.28
C ASP A 305 6.64 -1.90 4.83
N ALA A 306 7.59 -2.27 3.97
CA ALA A 306 8.98 -2.53 4.40
C ALA A 306 9.66 -1.27 4.95
N ALA A 307 9.16 -0.09 4.57
CA ALA A 307 9.54 1.21 5.14
C ALA A 307 8.52 1.81 6.11
N GLY A 308 7.38 1.15 6.36
CA GLY A 308 6.36 1.64 7.29
C GLY A 308 5.39 2.65 6.71
N PHE A 309 5.28 2.74 5.37
CA PHE A 309 4.35 3.64 4.68
C PHE A 309 2.92 3.12 4.71
N THR A 310 2.30 3.22 5.87
CA THR A 310 0.90 2.86 6.11
C THR A 310 0.30 3.90 7.05
N LEU A 311 -0.93 4.31 6.81
CA LEU A 311 -1.64 5.29 7.61
C LEU A 311 -3.00 4.72 8.00
N ASN A 312 -3.22 4.59 9.30
CA ASN A 312 -4.53 4.31 9.87
C ASN A 312 -4.93 5.44 10.81
N THR A 313 -5.98 6.17 10.46
CA THR A 313 -6.58 7.22 11.31
C THR A 313 -7.87 6.74 12.01
N GLY A 314 -8.15 5.44 11.97
CA GLY A 314 -9.40 4.82 12.42
C GLY A 314 -10.53 4.89 11.39
N LEU A 315 -10.63 5.99 10.62
CA LEU A 315 -11.63 6.16 9.57
C LEU A 315 -11.06 6.09 8.15
N THR A 316 -9.77 6.38 8.01
CA THR A 316 -9.06 6.32 6.73
C THR A 316 -7.88 5.38 6.89
N ILE A 317 -7.87 4.33 6.08
CA ILE A 317 -6.80 3.33 6.03
C ILE A 317 -6.17 3.43 4.65
N ARG A 318 -4.90 3.83 4.61
CA ARG A 318 -4.12 4.06 3.39
C ARG A 318 -2.81 3.30 3.47
N GLY A 319 -2.44 2.66 2.39
CA GLY A 319 -1.26 1.80 2.34
C GLY A 319 -0.76 1.64 0.92
N MET A 320 -1.61 1.13 0.02
CA MET A 320 -1.22 0.91 -1.39
C MET A 320 -0.73 2.18 -2.09
N ASP A 321 -1.38 3.32 -1.86
CA ASP A 321 -1.02 4.61 -2.43
C ASP A 321 0.25 5.21 -1.81
N LEU A 322 0.44 5.03 -0.50
CA LEU A 322 1.67 5.44 0.19
C LEU A 322 2.85 4.55 -0.22
N ALA A 323 2.60 3.26 -0.45
CA ALA A 323 3.56 2.31 -0.97
C ALA A 323 4.02 2.71 -2.37
N ALA A 324 3.08 3.00 -3.29
CA ALA A 324 3.39 3.55 -4.60
C ALA A 324 4.15 4.88 -4.51
N GLY A 325 3.74 5.79 -3.61
CA GLY A 325 4.37 7.10 -3.45
C GLY A 325 5.82 7.01 -2.98
N SER A 326 6.10 6.16 -1.99
CA SER A 326 7.45 5.89 -1.51
C SER A 326 8.33 5.24 -2.58
N ALA A 327 7.77 4.33 -3.38
CA ALA A 327 8.45 3.69 -4.50
C ALA A 327 8.81 4.68 -5.61
N LEU A 328 7.91 5.60 -5.95
CA LEU A 328 8.17 6.65 -6.95
C LEU A 328 9.30 7.59 -6.50
N ALA A 329 9.34 7.91 -5.21
CA ALA A 329 10.44 8.70 -4.62
C ALA A 329 11.77 7.93 -4.67
N ALA A 330 11.77 6.64 -4.32
CA ALA A 330 12.95 5.79 -4.41
C ALA A 330 13.46 5.61 -5.84
N ALA A 331 12.57 5.39 -6.81
CA ALA A 331 12.92 5.33 -8.24
C ALA A 331 13.58 6.62 -8.71
N SER A 332 13.02 7.77 -8.33
CA SER A 332 13.61 9.09 -8.66
C SER A 332 14.98 9.31 -8.00
N ALA A 333 15.21 8.77 -6.81
CA ALA A 333 16.52 8.81 -6.15
C ALA A 333 17.53 7.87 -6.82
N ALA A 334 17.15 6.63 -7.11
CA ALA A 334 17.96 5.66 -7.82
C ALA A 334 18.37 6.15 -9.21
N HIS A 335 17.42 6.68 -9.99
CA HIS A 335 17.73 7.23 -11.31
C HIS A 335 18.78 8.34 -11.26
N ARG A 336 18.67 9.27 -10.29
CA ARG A 336 19.68 10.32 -10.11
C ARG A 336 21.05 9.73 -9.74
N ALA A 337 21.09 8.77 -8.82
CA ALA A 337 22.34 8.13 -8.41
C ALA A 337 23.01 7.35 -9.55
N LEU A 338 22.23 6.73 -10.43
CA LEU A 338 22.73 5.94 -11.57
C LEU A 338 23.21 6.81 -12.74
N THR A 339 22.64 8.01 -12.90
CA THR A 339 22.95 8.95 -13.99
C THR A 339 23.99 10.01 -13.63
N ASP A 340 24.23 10.24 -12.33
CA ASP A 340 25.25 11.18 -11.87
C ASP A 340 26.66 10.64 -12.14
N LYS A 341 27.33 11.24 -13.13
CA LYS A 341 28.68 10.90 -13.58
C LYS A 341 29.77 11.20 -12.55
N THR A 342 29.45 11.83 -11.42
CA THR A 342 30.41 12.12 -10.35
C THR A 342 30.61 10.96 -9.37
N THR A 343 29.78 9.92 -9.44
CA THR A 343 29.94 8.72 -8.61
C THR A 343 30.78 7.67 -9.36
N PRO A 344 32.02 7.36 -8.92
CA PRO A 344 32.95 6.56 -9.73
C PRO A 344 32.38 5.16 -9.98
N THR A 345 32.16 4.76 -11.22
CA THR A 345 31.71 3.39 -11.57
C THR A 345 32.73 2.31 -11.23
N SER A 346 33.98 2.66 -10.93
CA SER A 346 35.02 1.77 -10.45
C SER A 346 35.30 2.04 -8.97
N ARG A 347 34.90 1.09 -8.11
CA ARG A 347 35.01 1.14 -6.63
C ARG A 347 34.40 2.39 -6.03
N TRP A 348 33.08 2.35 -5.78
CA TRP A 348 32.40 3.30 -4.90
C TRP A 348 33.07 3.24 -3.52
N PRO A 349 33.77 4.30 -3.06
CA PRO A 349 34.28 4.34 -1.70
C PRO A 349 33.09 4.47 -0.76
N ALA A 350 33.15 3.77 0.37
CA ALA A 350 32.23 3.95 1.47
C ALA A 350 32.11 5.44 1.80
N THR A 351 30.87 5.90 2.01
CA THR A 351 30.50 7.21 2.56
C THR A 351 30.71 8.43 1.67
N SER A 352 29.73 8.79 0.83
CA SER A 352 29.21 10.18 0.69
C SER A 352 28.26 10.37 -0.51
N ALA A 353 27.02 9.86 -0.47
CA ALA A 353 26.01 10.30 -1.46
C ALA A 353 24.53 10.02 -1.10
N ILE A 354 24.12 9.94 0.16
CA ILE A 354 22.69 10.10 0.49
C ILE A 354 22.57 10.89 1.80
N SER A 355 22.49 12.21 1.71
CA SER A 355 22.13 13.09 2.84
C SER A 355 20.96 14.03 2.52
N SER A 356 20.34 13.92 1.34
CA SER A 356 19.30 14.86 0.90
C SER A 356 17.87 14.34 1.02
N VAL A 357 17.63 13.16 1.63
CA VAL A 357 16.27 12.61 1.82
C VAL A 357 15.60 13.12 3.12
N THR A 358 16.37 13.63 4.09
CA THR A 358 15.85 14.04 5.41
C THR A 358 15.27 15.47 5.46
N SER A 359 15.30 16.25 4.38
CA SER A 359 14.86 17.66 4.40
C SER A 359 13.37 17.89 4.12
N TRP A 360 12.60 16.86 3.73
CA TRP A 360 11.17 17.01 3.41
C TRP A 360 10.25 17.09 4.64
N GLY A 361 10.78 16.93 5.86
CA GLY A 361 10.00 16.95 7.12
C GLY A 361 9.86 18.30 7.83
N ARG A 362 10.30 19.45 7.26
CA ARG A 362 10.33 20.75 7.99
C ARG A 362 9.75 21.97 7.28
N THR A 363 8.92 21.84 6.26
CA THR A 363 8.23 22.99 5.67
C THR A 363 6.72 22.79 5.57
N CYS A 364 6.06 22.71 6.73
CA CYS A 364 4.69 23.20 6.86
C CYS A 364 4.75 24.60 7.49
N ALA A 365 4.97 25.62 6.66
CA ALA A 365 4.67 27.00 7.04
C ALA A 365 3.20 27.29 6.70
N PRO A 366 2.44 27.98 7.57
CA PRO A 366 1.04 28.27 7.32
C PRO A 366 0.89 29.17 6.09
N MET A 367 0.03 28.77 5.16
CA MET A 367 -0.33 29.57 3.98
C MET A 367 -0.84 30.94 4.43
N ARG A 368 -0.07 31.97 4.08
CA ARG A 368 -0.50 33.36 4.16
C ARG A 368 -1.53 33.62 3.06
N THR A 369 -2.57 34.35 3.46
CA THR A 369 -3.67 34.97 2.71
C THR A 369 -3.36 35.34 1.26
N CYS A 370 -4.27 34.96 0.36
CA CYS A 370 -4.33 35.33 -1.05
C CYS A 370 -4.58 36.85 -1.22
N PRO A 371 -3.77 37.60 -2.00
CA PRO A 371 -3.96 39.03 -2.23
C PRO A 371 -4.77 39.27 -3.52
N SER A 372 -6.07 38.98 -3.51
CA SER A 372 -6.98 39.43 -4.58
C SER A 372 -8.45 39.42 -4.16
N CYS A 373 -8.82 40.25 -3.19
CA CYS A 373 -10.20 40.68 -2.96
C CYS A 373 -10.19 42.10 -2.40
N SER A 374 -9.79 43.06 -3.24
CA SER A 374 -10.04 44.48 -2.99
C SER A 374 -11.34 44.87 -3.69
N THR A 375 -12.43 44.96 -2.93
CA THR A 375 -13.48 46.00 -3.04
C THR A 375 -14.75 45.61 -2.26
N ALA A 376 -14.92 46.13 -1.05
CA ALA A 376 -16.22 46.51 -0.50
C ALA A 376 -16.02 47.49 0.69
N PRO A 377 -16.79 48.59 0.78
CA PRO A 377 -16.53 49.68 1.72
C PRO A 377 -17.16 49.49 3.11
N ALA A 378 -16.77 50.42 3.97
CA ALA A 378 -16.79 50.45 5.42
C ALA A 378 -18.14 50.32 6.16
N CYS A 379 -17.98 49.90 7.42
CA CYS A 379 -18.91 49.92 8.56
C CYS A 379 -19.84 51.13 8.67
N THR A 380 -21.11 50.85 8.98
CA THR A 380 -21.88 51.41 10.11
C THR A 380 -22.84 50.28 10.54
N GLY A 381 -23.04 49.85 11.79
CA GLY A 381 -23.13 50.55 13.05
C GLY A 381 -24.60 50.58 13.49
N ARG A 382 -25.11 49.52 14.16
CA ARG A 382 -26.16 49.60 15.21
C ARG A 382 -26.55 48.23 15.81
N THR A 383 -26.84 48.32 17.09
CA THR A 383 -27.23 47.34 18.12
C THR A 383 -28.68 46.86 18.06
N ALA A 384 -28.93 45.75 18.78
CA ALA A 384 -30.20 45.21 19.31
C ALA A 384 -31.11 44.50 18.27
N ARG A 385 -31.70 43.33 18.51
CA ARG A 385 -32.01 42.54 19.73
C ARG A 385 -31.72 41.06 19.50
#